data_AF-A0A963DG87-F1
#
_entry.id   AF-A0A963DG87-F1
#
_cell.length_a   1.000
_cell.length_b   1.000
_cell.length_c   1.000
_cell.angle_alpha   90.00
_cell.angle_beta   90.00
_cell.angle_gamma   90.00
#
_symmetry.space_group_name_H-M   'P 1'
#
loop_
_entity.id
_entity.type
_entity.pdbx_description
1 polymer ?
#
loop_
_entity_poly.entity_id
_entity_poly.type
_entity_poly.pdbx_seq_one_letter_code
_entity_poly.pdbx_strand_id
1 'polypeptide(L)'
;MSRPIVTGCHAAFSLGERVRIVAGTEPVAHPDGCFEALIEMSDGHGQWIPKLGYNTFFPPTWSDARIRYEAAEAFKQGRPRTRFKALSPGGVVIQFEWDESQSRTCFYPLQGNR
;
A
#
# COMPACT_ATOMS: atom_id res chain seq x y z
N MET A 1 14.60 -12.75 -14.59
CA MET A 1 13.98 -11.42 -14.87
C MET A 1 13.02 -11.10 -13.74
N SER A 2 13.41 -10.24 -12.80
CA SER A 2 12.54 -9.78 -11.72
C SER A 2 11.56 -8.74 -12.26
N ARG A 3 10.28 -9.11 -12.38
CA ARG A 3 9.21 -8.18 -12.75
C ARG A 3 9.14 -7.05 -11.71
N PRO A 4 8.86 -5.80 -12.14
CA PRO A 4 8.83 -4.67 -11.23
C PRO A 4 7.79 -4.91 -10.14
N ILE A 5 8.23 -4.76 -8.90
CA ILE A 5 7.36 -4.52 -7.77
C ILE A 5 6.60 -3.22 -8.07
N VAL A 6 5.28 -3.32 -8.26
CA VAL A 6 4.42 -2.15 -8.42
C VAL A 6 3.98 -1.73 -7.04
N THR A 7 4.43 -0.57 -6.61
CA THR A 7 3.90 0.14 -5.44
C THR A 7 2.44 0.43 -5.77
N GLY A 8 1.53 -0.37 -5.22
CA GLY A 8 0.10 -0.24 -5.49
C GLY A 8 -0.45 1.11 -5.04
N CYS A 9 -1.76 1.29 -5.19
CA CYS A 9 -2.58 2.45 -4.78
C CYS A 9 -2.52 2.84 -3.28
N HIS A 10 -1.50 2.41 -2.54
CA HIS A 10 -1.24 2.59 -1.11
C HIS A 10 -0.06 3.55 -0.85
N ALA A 11 0.54 4.12 -1.89
CA ALA A 11 1.53 5.19 -1.74
C ALA A 11 0.86 6.56 -1.88
N ALA A 12 1.24 7.53 -1.03
CA ALA A 12 0.65 8.87 -1.05
C ALA A 12 0.83 9.57 -2.41
N PHE A 13 1.94 9.34 -3.11
CA PHE A 13 2.18 9.88 -4.46
C PHE A 13 1.30 9.25 -5.54
N SER A 14 0.53 8.19 -5.25
CA SER A 14 -0.50 7.66 -6.16
C SER A 14 -1.83 8.42 -6.08
N LEU A 15 -1.96 9.33 -5.11
CA LEU A 15 -3.14 10.20 -4.96
C LEU A 15 -3.14 11.26 -6.08
N GLY A 16 -4.30 11.47 -6.71
CA GLY A 16 -4.50 12.44 -7.79
C GLY A 16 -4.47 11.84 -9.20
N GLU A 17 -3.87 10.65 -9.39
CA GLU A 17 -3.80 9.99 -10.71
C GLU A 17 -4.81 8.84 -10.83
N ARG A 18 -4.67 7.82 -9.97
CA ARG A 18 -5.50 6.60 -10.00
C ARG A 18 -6.38 6.44 -8.77
N VAL A 19 -6.04 7.16 -7.72
CA VAL A 19 -6.68 7.12 -6.40
C VAL A 19 -6.92 8.56 -5.98
N ARG A 20 -8.04 8.83 -5.32
CA ARG A 20 -8.23 10.08 -4.59
C ARG A 20 -8.91 9.79 -3.26
N ILE A 21 -8.70 10.68 -2.30
CA ILE A 21 -9.41 10.63 -1.03
C ILE A 21 -10.85 11.08 -1.28
N VAL A 22 -11.82 10.40 -0.69
CA VAL A 22 -13.24 10.77 -0.80
C VAL A 22 -13.41 12.21 -0.31
N ALA A 23 -14.03 13.05 -1.14
CA ALA A 23 -14.21 14.46 -0.82
C ALA A 23 -15.00 14.64 0.49
N GLY A 24 -14.52 15.52 1.36
CA GLY A 24 -15.13 15.78 2.67
C GLY A 24 -14.77 14.75 3.76
N THR A 25 -13.81 13.85 3.50
CA THR A 25 -13.29 12.92 4.50
C THR A 25 -11.85 13.26 4.86
N GLU A 26 -11.50 13.06 6.13
CA GLU A 26 -10.15 13.34 6.63
C GLU A 26 -9.36 12.04 6.84
N PRO A 27 -8.09 12.00 6.42
CA PRO A 27 -7.20 10.87 6.71
C PRO A 27 -6.94 10.72 8.21
N VAL A 28 -6.82 9.48 8.67
CA VAL A 28 -6.49 9.13 10.05
C VAL A 28 -5.03 8.69 10.11
N ALA A 29 -4.17 9.52 10.72
CA ALA A 29 -2.76 9.17 10.90
C ALA A 29 -2.56 8.09 11.98
N HIS A 30 -1.48 7.33 11.85
CA HIS A 30 -1.05 6.30 12.80
C HIS A 30 0.33 6.60 13.40
N PRO A 31 0.66 6.05 14.59
CA PRO A 31 1.94 6.33 15.25
C PRO A 31 3.18 5.88 14.47
N ASP A 32 3.05 4.90 13.57
CA ASP A 32 4.10 4.43 12.67
C ASP A 32 4.29 5.30 11.42
N GLY A 33 3.56 6.43 11.35
CA GLY A 33 3.58 7.38 10.24
C GLY A 33 2.68 6.98 9.07
N CYS A 34 2.10 5.78 9.07
CA CYS A 34 1.08 5.40 8.09
C CYS A 34 -0.20 6.22 8.31
N PHE A 35 -1.13 6.15 7.35
CA PHE A 35 -2.46 6.71 7.54
C PHE A 35 -3.53 5.87 6.86
N GLU A 36 -4.77 6.05 7.28
CA GLU A 36 -5.96 5.45 6.68
C GLU A 36 -6.84 6.52 6.06
N ALA A 37 -7.40 6.25 4.88
CA ALA A 37 -8.35 7.14 4.21
C ALA A 37 -9.45 6.36 3.49
N LEU A 38 -10.63 6.98 3.39
CA LEU A 38 -11.65 6.56 2.43
C LEU A 38 -11.22 7.03 1.05
N ILE A 39 -11.26 6.14 0.06
CA ILE A 39 -10.74 6.43 -1.28
C ILE A 39 -11.71 6.07 -2.38
N GLU A 40 -11.54 6.75 -3.51
CA GLU A 40 -12.13 6.41 -4.78
C GLU A 40 -11.02 6.08 -5.78
N MET A 41 -11.26 5.11 -6.64
CA MET A 41 -10.34 4.74 -7.71
C MET A 41 -10.92 5.13 -9.06
N SER A 42 -10.07 5.64 -9.95
CA SER A 42 -10.48 5.92 -11.33
C SER A 42 -10.73 4.60 -12.07
N ASP A 43 -11.85 4.53 -12.80
CA ASP A 43 -12.17 3.42 -13.70
C ASP A 43 -11.46 3.53 -15.07
N GLY A 44 -10.74 4.63 -15.31
CA GLY A 44 -10.09 4.91 -16.60
C GLY A 44 -11.03 5.48 -17.67
N HIS A 45 -12.32 5.59 -17.39
CA HIS A 45 -13.36 6.15 -18.26
C HIS A 45 -13.98 7.43 -17.70
N GLY A 46 -13.37 8.02 -16.66
CA GLY A 46 -13.77 9.28 -16.05
C GLY A 46 -14.69 9.11 -14.84
N GLN A 47 -15.02 7.88 -14.44
CA GLN A 47 -15.73 7.62 -13.20
C GLN A 47 -14.76 7.33 -12.06
N TRP A 48 -15.18 7.75 -10.86
CA TRP A 48 -14.47 7.49 -9.63
C TRP A 48 -15.32 6.53 -8.80
N ILE A 49 -14.80 5.32 -8.58
CA ILE A 49 -15.51 4.24 -7.90
C ILE A 49 -15.06 4.23 -6.44
N PRO A 50 -15.97 4.45 -5.47
CA PRO A 50 -15.62 4.41 -4.06
C PRO A 50 -15.23 2.99 -3.66
N LYS A 51 -14.14 2.88 -2.91
CA LYS A 51 -13.69 1.63 -2.33
C LYS A 51 -14.32 1.45 -0.95
N LEU A 52 -14.76 0.24 -0.64
CA LEU A 52 -15.37 -0.06 0.64
C LEU A 52 -14.33 0.00 1.77
N GLY A 53 -14.67 0.72 2.84
CA GLY A 53 -13.86 0.82 4.05
C GLY A 53 -12.62 1.71 3.92
N TYR A 54 -11.94 1.89 5.06
CA TYR A 54 -10.67 2.60 5.12
C TYR A 54 -9.56 1.79 4.44
N ASN A 55 -8.72 2.48 3.69
CA ASN A 55 -7.54 1.92 3.04
C ASN A 55 -6.30 2.51 3.69
N THR A 56 -5.32 1.66 3.97
CA THR A 56 -4.05 2.04 4.58
C THR A 56 -3.06 2.56 3.54
N PHE A 57 -2.26 3.53 3.93
CA PHE A 57 -1.24 4.17 3.11
C PHE A 57 0.09 4.21 3.83
N PHE A 58 1.17 4.10 3.05
CA PHE A 58 2.53 4.25 3.58
C PHE A 58 2.74 5.68 4.07
N PRO A 59 3.75 5.91 4.93
CA PRO A 59 4.04 7.26 5.39
C PRO A 59 4.19 8.23 4.22
N PRO A 60 3.52 9.39 4.23
CA PRO A 60 3.49 10.29 3.10
C PRO A 60 4.87 10.90 2.79
N THR A 61 5.80 10.83 3.74
CA THR A 61 7.19 11.24 3.59
C THR A 61 8.05 10.20 2.87
N TRP A 62 7.56 8.98 2.63
CA TRP A 62 8.31 7.93 1.94
C TRP A 62 8.22 8.09 0.42
N SER A 63 9.40 8.17 -0.22
CA SER A 63 9.51 8.10 -1.66
C SER A 63 9.23 6.69 -2.18
N ASP A 64 8.97 6.55 -3.49
CA ASP A 64 8.80 5.24 -4.14
C ASP A 64 10.01 4.32 -3.89
N ALA A 65 11.23 4.88 -3.99
CA ALA A 65 12.46 4.16 -3.69
C ALA A 65 12.50 3.68 -2.23
N ARG A 66 12.05 4.50 -1.28
CA ARG A 66 11.99 4.11 0.13
C ARG A 66 10.97 2.99 0.35
N ILE A 67 9.76 3.09 -0.21
CA ILE A 67 8.74 2.05 -0.08
C ILE A 67 9.25 0.72 -0.66
N ARG A 68 9.88 0.74 -1.84
CA ARG A 68 10.47 -0.46 -2.45
C ARG A 68 11.57 -1.08 -1.59
N TYR A 69 12.44 -0.25 -1.03
CA TYR A 69 13.49 -0.70 -0.12
C TYR A 69 12.89 -1.38 1.12
N GLU A 70 11.95 -0.71 1.79
CA GLU A 70 11.27 -1.21 2.99
C GLU A 70 10.55 -2.54 2.73
N ALA A 71 9.80 -2.61 1.63
CA ALA A 71 9.11 -3.82 1.22
C ALA A 71 10.08 -4.94 0.84
N ALA A 72 11.19 -4.64 0.15
CA ALA A 72 12.19 -5.64 -0.23
C ALA A 72 12.88 -6.24 0.99
N GLU A 73 13.26 -5.43 1.98
CA GLU A 73 13.85 -5.91 3.23
C GLU A 73 12.85 -6.72 4.07
N ALA A 74 11.60 -6.26 4.19
CA ALA A 74 10.54 -6.99 4.88
C ALA A 74 10.23 -8.34 4.19
N PHE A 75 10.22 -8.38 2.86
CA PHE A 75 9.88 -9.59 2.09
C PHE A 75 10.85 -10.75 2.34
N LYS A 76 12.12 -10.46 2.66
CA LYS A 76 13.15 -11.48 2.99
C LYS A 76 12.78 -12.34 4.20
N GLN A 77 11.87 -11.88 5.06
CA GLN A 77 11.44 -12.58 6.26
C GLN A 77 10.38 -13.65 5.99
N GLY A 78 9.72 -13.62 4.83
CA GLY A 78 8.64 -14.54 4.48
C GLY A 78 8.99 -15.53 3.39
N ARG A 79 7.97 -16.23 2.90
CA ARG A 79 8.09 -17.22 1.84
C ARG A 79 7.49 -16.68 0.54
N PRO A 80 8.22 -16.72 -0.59
CA PRO A 80 7.66 -16.33 -1.88
C PRO A 80 6.40 -17.13 -2.23
N ARG A 81 5.49 -16.51 -3.00
CA ARG A 81 4.21 -17.11 -3.42
C ARG A 81 3.28 -17.52 -2.26
N THR A 82 3.43 -16.88 -1.12
CA THR A 82 2.53 -17.07 0.03
C THR A 82 2.06 -15.72 0.54
N ARG A 83 0.97 -15.74 1.31
CA ARG A 83 0.51 -14.60 2.10
C ARG A 83 1.28 -14.54 3.41
N PHE A 84 1.85 -13.39 3.75
CA PHE A 84 2.50 -13.19 5.05
C PHE A 84 2.60 -11.72 5.44
N LYS A 85 2.87 -11.48 6.73
CA LYS A 85 3.17 -10.16 7.29
C LYS A 85 4.64 -10.10 7.67
N ALA A 86 5.28 -8.96 7.48
CA ALA A 86 6.64 -8.73 7.95
C ALA A 86 6.84 -7.27 8.37
N LEU A 87 7.72 -7.06 9.35
CA LEU A 87 8.08 -5.72 9.83
C LEU A 87 9.20 -5.15 8.97
N SER A 88 9.01 -3.95 8.44
CA SER A 88 10.04 -3.25 7.68
C SER A 88 11.09 -2.60 8.61
N PRO A 89 12.32 -2.33 8.13
CA PRO A 89 13.33 -1.60 8.91
C PRO A 89 12.85 -0.26 9.49
N GLY A 90 11.95 0.43 8.78
CA GLY A 90 11.31 1.67 9.22
C GLY A 90 10.18 1.50 10.24
N GLY A 91 9.89 0.28 10.69
CA GLY A 91 8.88 0.00 11.72
C GLY A 91 7.45 -0.16 11.21
N VAL A 92 7.23 -0.19 9.89
CA VAL A 92 5.89 -0.41 9.30
C VAL A 92 5.67 -1.90 9.08
N VAL A 93 4.53 -2.42 9.55
CA VAL A 93 4.13 -3.79 9.24
C VAL A 93 3.55 -3.83 7.83
N ILE A 94 4.09 -4.70 6.97
CA ILE A 94 3.68 -4.82 5.58
C ILE A 94 2.99 -6.18 5.37
N GLN A 95 1.80 -6.14 4.78
CA GLN A 95 1.08 -7.33 4.31
C GLN A 95 1.51 -7.64 2.87
N PHE A 96 1.94 -8.87 2.63
CA PHE A 96 2.26 -9.40 1.31
C PHE A 96 1.18 -10.39 0.87
N GLU A 97 0.69 -10.21 -0.35
CA GLU A 97 -0.32 -11.05 -1.00
C GLU A 97 0.27 -11.67 -2.26
N TRP A 98 0.05 -12.97 -2.45
CA TRP A 98 0.35 -13.62 -3.73
C TRP A 98 -0.90 -13.63 -4.60
N ASP A 99 -0.84 -12.93 -5.73
CA ASP A 99 -1.86 -12.96 -6.77
C ASP A 99 -1.53 -14.10 -7.74
N GLU A 100 -2.19 -15.24 -7.56
CA GLU A 100 -2.01 -16.43 -8.41
C GLU A 100 -2.33 -16.13 -9.88
N SER A 101 -3.37 -15.32 -10.13
CA SER A 101 -3.86 -15.03 -11.48
C SER A 101 -2.84 -14.26 -12.32
N GLN A 102 -2.07 -13.37 -11.68
CA GLN A 102 -1.05 -12.56 -12.35
C GLN A 102 0.37 -13.02 -12.05
N SER A 103 0.53 -14.07 -11.23
CA SER A 103 1.81 -14.58 -10.76
C SER A 103 2.72 -13.47 -10.22
N ARG A 104 2.18 -12.62 -9.34
CA ARG A 104 2.89 -11.49 -8.74
C ARG A 104 2.61 -11.35 -7.25
N THR A 105 3.57 -10.77 -6.53
CA THR A 105 3.36 -10.33 -5.15
C THR A 105 2.88 -8.89 -5.14
N CYS A 106 1.80 -8.62 -4.42
CA CYS A 106 1.34 -7.29 -4.07
C CYS A 106 1.59 -7.03 -2.57
N PHE A 107 1.67 -5.77 -2.17
CA PHE A 107 1.76 -5.43 -0.76
C PHE A 107 1.12 -4.09 -0.43
N TYR A 108 0.83 -3.92 0.86
CA TYR A 108 0.31 -2.70 1.47
C TYR A 108 0.71 -2.64 2.94
N PRO A 109 0.82 -1.43 3.54
CA PRO A 109 1.08 -1.31 4.97
C PRO A 109 -0.16 -1.73 5.74
N LEU A 110 0.03 -2.28 6.93
CA LEU A 110 -1.03 -2.47 7.91
C LEU A 110 -1.01 -1.30 8.88
N GLN A 111 -2.17 -1.04 9.50
CA GLN A 111 -2.26 -0.18 10.66
C GLN A 111 -1.25 -0.68 11.71
N GLY A 112 -0.30 0.18 12.10
CA GLY A 112 0.65 -0.10 13.17
C GLY A 112 -0.08 -0.59 14.42
N ASN A 113 0.50 -1.61 15.09
CA ASN A 113 -0.08 -2.36 16.19
C ASN A 113 -1.06 -1.56 17.07
N ARG A 114 -2.33 -1.97 17.08
CA ARG A 114 -3.15 -1.88 18.30
C ARG A 114 -2.86 -3.08 19.18
#